data_AF-A0A846SDK8-F1
#
_entry.id   AF-A0A846SDK8-F1
#
_cell.length_a   1.000
_cell.length_b   1.000
_cell.length_c   1.000
_cell.angle_alpha   90.00
_cell.angle_beta   90.00
_cell.angle_gamma   90.00
#
_symmetry.space_group_name_H-M   'P 1'
#
loop_
_entity.id
_entity.type
_entity.pdbx_description
1 polymer ?
#
loop_
_entity_poly.entity_id
_entity_poly.type
_entity_poly.pdbx_seq_one_letter_code
_entity_poly.pdbx_strand_id
1 'polypeptide(L)' 'MSNPIIPPVPPVPHDDDAAGVPTRDVDGERVLDPDVDDALVDSAEADRVAAGADEEDPLI' A
#
# COMPACT_ATOMS: atom_id res chain seq x y z
N MET A 1 -7.29 -39.91 -1.74
CA MET A 1 -6.43 -38.73 -1.99
C MET A 1 -7.34 -37.64 -2.53
N SER A 2 -7.52 -36.55 -1.79
CA SER A 2 -8.39 -35.42 -2.18
C SER A 2 -7.48 -34.28 -2.60
N ASN A 3 -7.48 -33.91 -3.88
CA ASN A 3 -6.74 -32.77 -4.36
C ASN A 3 -7.64 -31.54 -4.22
N PRO A 4 -7.27 -30.53 -3.41
CA PRO A 4 -8.06 -29.31 -3.31
C PRO A 4 -8.00 -28.61 -4.67
N ILE A 5 -9.16 -28.45 -5.31
CA ILE A 5 -9.30 -27.62 -6.51
C ILE A 5 -9.27 -26.18 -6.01
N ILE A 6 -8.14 -25.51 -6.20
CA ILE A 6 -8.01 -24.09 -5.90
C ILE A 6 -8.73 -23.34 -7.05
N PRO A 7 -9.78 -22.57 -6.76
CA PRO A 7 -10.44 -21.77 -7.78
C PRO A 7 -9.47 -20.71 -8.33
N PRO A 8 -9.60 -20.33 -9.61
CA PRO A 8 -8.72 -19.33 -10.21
C PRO A 8 -8.91 -17.99 -9.50
N VAL A 9 -7.79 -17.42 -9.03
CA VAL A 9 -7.76 -16.09 -8.41
C VAL A 9 -8.10 -15.05 -9.49
N PRO A 10 -9.09 -14.17 -9.26
CA PRO A 10 -9.38 -13.09 -10.19
C PRO A 10 -8.15 -12.18 -10.37
N PRO A 11 -7.93 -11.61 -11.57
CA PRO A 11 -6.87 -10.64 -11.76
C PRO A 11 -7.10 -9.44 -10.84
N VAL A 12 -6.11 -9.16 -9.99
CA VAL A 12 -6.11 -7.98 -9.12
C VAL A 12 -5.87 -6.75 -10.01
N PRO A 13 -6.69 -5.69 -9.93
CA PRO A 13 -6.38 -4.42 -10.58
C PRO A 13 -4.98 -3.97 -10.15
N HIS A 14 -4.13 -3.61 -11.10
CA HIS A 14 -2.89 -2.90 -10.81
C HIS A 14 -3.30 -1.46 -10.55
N ASP A 15 -3.45 -1.09 -9.27
CA ASP A 15 -3.60 0.32 -8.89
C ASP A 15 -2.21 0.96 -8.99
N ASP A 16 -1.97 1.73 -10.05
CA ASP A 16 -0.81 2.61 -10.25
C ASP A 16 -0.94 3.91 -9.41
N ASP A 17 -1.68 3.89 -8.29
CA ASP A 17 -2.22 5.09 -7.64
C ASP A 17 -1.57 5.43 -6.29
N ALA A 18 -0.24 5.29 -6.16
CA ALA A 18 0.49 5.93 -5.06
C ALA A 18 0.33 7.48 -5.03
N ALA A 19 -0.36 8.06 -6.02
CA ALA A 19 -0.76 9.46 -6.10
C ALA A 19 -2.02 9.80 -5.27
N GLY A 20 -2.74 8.82 -4.72
CA GLY A 20 -4.01 9.01 -4.01
C GLY A 20 -3.89 9.29 -2.51
N VAL A 21 -2.77 8.96 -1.87
CA VAL A 21 -2.61 9.03 -0.41
C VAL A 21 -2.20 10.44 0.03
N PRO A 22 -3.01 11.15 0.84
CA PRO A 22 -2.68 12.49 1.32
C PRO A 22 -1.48 12.46 2.27
N THR A 23 -0.38 13.08 1.85
CA THR A 23 0.86 13.19 2.62
C THR A 23 1.37 14.63 2.61
N ARG A 24 2.13 15.01 3.64
CA ARG A 24 2.77 16.33 3.75
C ARG A 24 4.25 16.20 4.07
N ASP A 25 5.05 17.15 3.58
CA ASP A 25 6.48 17.23 3.90
C ASP A 25 6.67 17.97 5.24
N VAL A 26 7.21 17.27 6.24
CA VAL A 26 7.60 17.83 7.54
C VAL A 26 9.09 17.60 7.72
N ASP A 27 9.87 18.67 7.88
CA ASP A 27 11.34 18.62 8.03
C ASP A 27 12.09 17.85 6.93
N GLY A 28 11.53 17.78 5.72
CA GLY A 28 12.09 17.06 4.58
C GLY A 28 11.73 15.57 4.53
N GLU A 29 10.87 15.10 5.41
CA GLU A 29 10.32 13.74 5.42
C GLU A 29 8.84 13.76 5.02
N ARG A 30 8.45 12.82 4.15
CA ARG A 30 7.06 12.64 3.73
C ARG A 30 6.31 11.88 4.82
N VAL A 31 5.42 12.57 5.52
CA VAL A 31 4.59 12.00 6.59
C VAL A 31 3.12 12.03 6.22
N LEU A 32 2.33 11.12 6.79
CA LEU A 32 0.88 11.13 6.66
C LEU A 32 0.31 12.42 7.28
N ASP A 33 -0.64 13.06 6.62
CA ASP A 33 -1.24 14.30 7.14
C ASP A 33 -2.27 13.98 8.24
N PRO A 34 -2.03 14.35 9.52
CA PRO A 34 -2.96 14.12 10.62
C PRO A 34 -4.22 15.00 10.55
N ASP A 35 -4.23 16.03 9.71
CA ASP A 35 -5.43 16.85 9.47
C ASP A 35 -6.38 16.21 8.44
N VAL A 36 -5.96 15.10 7.80
CA VAL A 36 -6.78 14.36 6.85
C VAL A 36 -7.75 13.41 7.56
N ASP A 37 -8.95 13.32 7.00
CA ASP A 37 -9.99 12.40 7.49
C ASP A 37 -9.56 10.95 7.23
N ASP A 38 -9.43 10.17 8.29
CA ASP A 38 -9.01 8.78 8.26
C ASP A 38 -10.01 7.88 7.53
N ALA A 39 -11.29 8.27 7.49
CA ALA A 39 -12.31 7.58 6.73
C ALA A 39 -12.13 7.70 5.21
N LEU A 40 -11.30 8.64 4.75
CA LEU A 40 -10.97 8.83 3.33
C LEU A 40 -9.68 8.11 2.92
N VAL A 41 -8.96 7.50 3.87
CA VAL A 41 -7.72 6.75 3.60
C VAL A 41 -8.07 5.30 3.23
N ASP A 42 -7.60 4.83 2.06
CA ASP A 42 -7.75 3.42 1.69
C ASP A 42 -6.76 2.55 2.49
N SER A 43 -7.29 1.84 3.49
CA SER A 43 -6.49 0.96 4.35
C SER A 43 -5.90 -0.23 3.58
N ALA A 44 -6.58 -0.71 2.53
CA ALA A 44 -6.07 -1.83 1.74
C ALA A 44 -4.86 -1.41 0.90
N GLU A 45 -4.85 -0.17 0.42
CA GLU A 45 -3.69 0.43 -0.23
C GLU A 45 -2.56 0.68 0.77
N ALA A 46 -2.87 1.22 1.95
CA ALA A 46 -1.89 1.47 3.00
C ALA A 46 -1.17 0.19 3.44
N ASP A 47 -1.91 -0.91 3.64
CA ASP A 47 -1.34 -2.22 3.98
C ASP A 47 -0.43 -2.76 2.87
N ARG A 48 -0.78 -2.50 1.59
CA ARG A 48 0.05 -2.88 0.44
C ARG A 48 1.39 -2.12 0.46
N VAL A 49 1.36 -0.81 0.70
CA VAL A 49 2.56 0.02 0.79
C VAL A 49 3.42 -0.40 1.98
N ALA A 50 2.81 -0.60 3.16
CA ALA A 50 3.52 -1.04 4.36
C ALA A 50 4.15 -2.44 4.19
N ALA A 51 3.47 -3.35 3.49
CA ALA A 51 3.99 -4.69 3.21
C ALA A 51 5.14 -4.70 2.17
N GLY A 52 5.26 -3.68 1.32
CA GLY A 52 6.30 -3.55 0.29
C GLY A 52 7.44 -2.58 0.63
N ALA A 53 7.36 -1.87 1.76
CA ALA A 53 8.33 -0.82 2.13
C ALA A 53 9.69 -1.34 2.62
N ASP A 54 9.92 -2.65 2.66
CA ASP A 54 11.19 -3.28 3.10
C ASP A 54 12.14 -3.65 1.94
N GLU A 55 11.83 -3.32 0.68
CA GLU A 55 12.63 -3.77 -0.48
C GLU A 55 13.57 -2.70 -1.09
N GLU A 56 13.61 -1.47 -0.57
CA GLU A 56 14.44 -0.37 -1.13
C GLU A 56 15.64 0.06 -0.27
N ASP A 57 16.43 -0.88 0.25
CA ASP A 57 17.84 -0.57 0.61
C ASP A 57 18.80 -1.78 0.55
N PRO A 58 19.30 -2.17 -0.64
CA PRO A 58 20.60 -2.82 -0.71
C PRO A 58 21.68 -1.74 -0.51
N LEU A 59 21.97 -1.44 0.75
CA LEU A 59 23.21 -0.79 1.14
C LEU A 59 24.40 -1.62 0.63
N ILE A 60 25.27 -0.94 -0.14
CA ILE A 60 26.70 -1.20 -0.42
C ILE A 60 27.09 -2.42 -1.26
#